data_AF-A0A4R1N9W2-F1
#
_entry.id   AF-A0A4R1N9W2-F1
#
_cell.length_a   1.000
_cell.length_b   1.000
_cell.length_c   1.000
_cell.angle_alpha   90.00
_cell.angle_beta   90.00
_cell.angle_gamma   90.00
#
_symmetry.space_group_name_H-M   'P 1'
#
loop_
_entity.id
_entity.type
_entity.pdbx_description
1 polymer ?
#
loop_
_entity_poly.entity_id
_entity_poly.type
_entity_poly.pdbx_seq_one_letter_code
_entity_poly.pdbx_strand_id
1 'polypeptide(L)'
;MADRAIVYLGSIPLETDILSTNKFSIIGLTKLAAAIMESNTYFNGLACTPTSPESLTVNIAPGEIYSLQNVDGTAYSSISADTTHSILKQGILMDVVTFMMTAPITSGMSVNYLIQVAYQDTDSNAVALPYYNSANPTQAWSGPNNSGATQNTVRSGVCTVALKTGVTATTGTQVTPAADTGYVGVYVITVAYGQATITTVNISHASNAPFLPSNGLVAGIQSGALLYAADTGTANVYAAAYYPAITALTDGVKVVFKAKTSNAGTSTFSPNGLTAYPIYSHAHQALQGGEIIANGLIEVEWNSTLTAWVLCGNSGGSTPVLAGTQTNHAVNLGQLNAISGRYITTQQFLTTGTYTRSTGANKVHIRLWGAGASGTGSSVAGTGASSGAAGGFIEGWFDISALSTMAIVIGAGVTAIPANSSATGISGGTSTIASLGLTANGGSSLAGGSAVSSLYSAIILLQGQGSQGAQTTSLGGNGGSSFSTYGGLPHSNGSGGQGGFPGSGGAGASNPYASGAGADGYCVIEEYTRWRFMRWLKAEL
;
A
#
# COMPACT_ATOMS: atom_id res chain seq x y z
N MET A 1 26.31 -26.69 -34.38
CA MET A 1 27.76 -27.01 -34.42
C MET A 1 28.37 -26.04 -35.40
N ALA A 2 29.43 -25.32 -35.05
CA ALA A 2 30.08 -24.41 -36.01
C ALA A 2 30.71 -25.23 -37.16
N ASP A 3 30.68 -24.68 -38.38
CA ASP A 3 31.26 -25.32 -39.55
C ASP A 3 32.77 -25.54 -39.36
N ARG A 4 33.34 -26.52 -40.07
CA ARG A 4 34.76 -26.85 -40.04
C ARG A 4 35.27 -27.09 -41.46
N ALA A 5 36.44 -26.54 -41.77
CA ALA A 5 37.13 -26.85 -43.02
C ALA A 5 37.63 -28.30 -43.00
N ILE A 6 37.50 -29.00 -44.13
CA ILE A 6 38.09 -30.33 -44.34
C ILE A 6 39.28 -30.15 -45.29
N VAL A 7 40.49 -30.43 -44.80
CA VAL A 7 41.73 -30.43 -45.59
C VAL A 7 42.25 -31.86 -45.67
N TYR A 8 42.63 -32.31 -46.87
CA TYR A 8 43.02 -33.70 -47.13
C TYR A 8 44.53 -33.88 -47.17
N LEU A 9 45.00 -35.11 -46.94
CA LEU A 9 46.42 -35.44 -47.08
C LEU A 9 46.87 -35.24 -48.54
N GLY A 10 47.91 -34.44 -48.74
CA GLY A 10 48.47 -34.16 -50.07
C GLY A 10 47.79 -33.01 -50.83
N SER A 11 46.73 -32.39 -50.28
CA SER A 11 46.18 -31.15 -50.88
C SER A 11 47.06 -29.94 -50.55
N ILE A 12 47.16 -29.00 -51.50
CA ILE A 12 47.83 -27.71 -51.28
C ILE A 12 46.96 -26.87 -50.32
N PRO A 13 47.46 -26.47 -49.14
CA PRO A 13 46.71 -25.58 -48.25
C PRO A 13 46.48 -24.22 -48.89
N LEU A 14 45.25 -23.73 -48.80
CA LEU A 14 44.90 -22.37 -49.22
C LEU A 14 44.81 -21.46 -48.00
N GLU A 15 45.01 -20.16 -48.19
CA GLU A 15 44.81 -19.18 -47.12
C GLU A 15 43.37 -19.18 -46.63
N THR A 16 42.42 -19.46 -47.52
CA THR A 16 40.99 -19.52 -47.21
C THR A 16 40.64 -20.65 -46.23
N ASP A 17 41.43 -21.72 -46.13
CA ASP A 17 41.21 -22.79 -45.16
C ASP A 17 41.37 -22.27 -43.72
N ILE A 18 42.40 -21.46 -43.49
CA ILE A 18 42.70 -20.83 -42.19
C ILE A 18 41.67 -19.73 -41.90
N LEU A 19 41.45 -18.85 -42.87
CA LEU A 19 40.55 -17.71 -42.72
C LEU A 19 39.09 -18.17 -42.46
N SER A 20 38.65 -19.24 -43.11
CA SER A 20 37.31 -19.81 -42.88
C SER A 20 37.18 -20.38 -41.47
N THR A 21 38.22 -21.03 -40.95
CA THR A 21 38.23 -21.56 -39.58
C THR A 21 38.09 -20.43 -38.55
N ASN A 22 38.75 -19.30 -38.76
CA ASN A 22 38.60 -18.10 -37.92
C ASN A 22 37.17 -17.54 -37.98
N LYS A 23 36.62 -17.42 -39.20
CA LYS A 23 35.24 -16.96 -39.43
C LYS A 23 34.22 -17.86 -38.71
N PHE A 24 34.32 -19.17 -38.87
CA PHE A 24 33.41 -20.13 -38.21
C PHE A 24 33.53 -20.10 -36.69
N SER A 25 34.72 -19.87 -36.16
CA SER A 25 34.95 -19.74 -34.72
C SER A 25 34.22 -18.52 -34.14
N ILE A 26 34.31 -17.37 -34.82
CA ILE A 26 33.58 -16.15 -34.43
C ILE A 26 32.07 -16.37 -34.53
N ILE A 27 31.59 -17.00 -35.61
CA ILE A 27 30.15 -17.32 -35.74
C ILE A 27 29.69 -18.20 -34.57
N GLY A 28 30.48 -19.21 -34.18
CA GLY A 28 30.17 -20.07 -33.03
C GLY A 28 30.07 -19.31 -31.71
N LEU A 29 31.06 -18.47 -31.40
CA LEU A 29 31.09 -17.66 -30.18
C LEU A 29 29.97 -16.62 -30.13
N THR A 30 29.72 -15.93 -31.22
CA THR A 30 28.69 -14.90 -31.32
C THR A 30 27.28 -15.50 -31.25
N LYS A 31 27.08 -16.74 -31.73
CA LYS A 31 25.81 -17.47 -31.53
C LYS A 31 25.59 -17.88 -30.08
N LEU A 32 26.65 -18.21 -29.34
CA LEU A 32 26.54 -18.42 -27.89
C LEU A 32 26.18 -17.12 -27.17
N ALA A 33 26.85 -16.01 -27.50
CA ALA A 33 26.54 -14.69 -26.94
C ALA A 33 25.07 -14.29 -27.22
N ALA A 34 24.62 -14.47 -28.47
CA ALA A 34 23.24 -14.22 -28.87
C ALA A 34 22.20 -15.15 -28.23
N ALA A 35 22.59 -16.34 -27.76
CA ALA A 35 21.67 -17.21 -27.01
C ALA A 35 21.31 -16.65 -25.63
N ILE A 36 22.15 -15.75 -25.08
CA ILE A 36 21.95 -15.12 -23.77
C ILE A 36 21.42 -13.69 -23.92
N MET A 37 21.96 -12.95 -24.89
CA MET A 37 21.69 -11.53 -25.13
C MET A 37 20.75 -11.27 -26.31
N GLU A 38 20.26 -12.31 -26.98
CA GLU A 38 19.44 -12.17 -28.19
C GLU A 38 20.16 -11.35 -29.27
N SER A 39 19.46 -10.41 -29.91
CA SER A 39 19.99 -9.54 -30.98
C SER A 39 20.21 -8.09 -30.57
N ASN A 40 20.05 -7.76 -29.29
CA ASN A 40 20.19 -6.39 -28.80
C ASN A 40 21.66 -6.00 -28.61
N THR A 41 21.94 -4.69 -28.64
CA THR A 41 23.27 -4.17 -28.31
C THR A 41 23.45 -4.13 -26.80
N TYR A 42 24.59 -4.61 -26.29
CA TYR A 42 24.93 -4.55 -24.86
C TYR A 42 26.37 -4.08 -24.64
N PHE A 43 26.60 -3.52 -23.45
CA PHE A 43 27.91 -3.08 -22.99
C PHE A 43 28.32 -3.79 -21.72
N ASN A 44 29.61 -4.10 -21.61
CA ASN A 44 30.20 -4.59 -20.37
C ASN A 44 31.52 -3.84 -20.10
N GLY A 45 31.76 -3.45 -18.84
CA GLY A 45 32.85 -2.55 -18.49
C GLY A 45 32.58 -1.10 -18.94
N LEU A 46 33.55 -0.48 -19.62
CA LEU A 46 33.46 0.90 -20.13
C LEU A 46 33.11 1.94 -19.04
N ALA A 47 33.59 1.75 -17.82
CA ALA A 47 33.30 2.69 -16.72
C ALA A 47 33.81 4.10 -17.06
N CYS A 48 32.93 5.10 -16.97
CA CYS A 48 33.29 6.51 -17.13
C CYS A 48 33.62 7.12 -15.78
N THR A 49 34.85 7.60 -15.62
CA THR A 49 35.36 8.15 -14.35
C THR A 49 36.08 9.48 -14.57
N PRO A 50 36.07 10.39 -13.58
CA PRO A 50 36.90 11.59 -13.66
C PRO A 50 38.40 11.25 -13.57
N THR A 51 39.27 12.15 -14.05
CA THR A 51 40.71 11.98 -13.85
C THR A 51 41.12 12.10 -12.38
N SER A 52 42.29 11.58 -12.02
CA SER A 52 42.93 11.82 -10.72
C SER A 52 44.34 12.40 -10.94
N PRO A 53 44.60 13.68 -10.61
CA PRO A 53 43.67 14.68 -10.03
C PRO A 53 42.53 15.06 -11.00
N GLU A 54 41.40 15.53 -10.44
CA GLU A 54 40.24 15.91 -11.23
C GLU A 54 40.55 17.08 -12.16
N SER A 55 40.03 17.01 -13.39
CA SER A 55 40.17 18.03 -14.43
C SER A 55 38.90 18.04 -15.30
N LEU A 56 38.85 18.86 -16.35
CA LEU A 56 37.80 18.78 -17.38
C LEU A 56 37.99 17.58 -18.33
N THR A 57 38.49 16.47 -17.82
CA THR A 57 38.75 15.24 -18.58
C THR A 57 38.08 14.06 -17.89
N VAL A 58 37.56 13.13 -18.69
CA VAL A 58 37.05 11.83 -18.22
C VAL A 58 37.82 10.69 -18.87
N ASN A 59 37.90 9.58 -18.14
CA ASN A 59 38.50 8.33 -18.55
C ASN A 59 37.40 7.29 -18.79
N ILE A 60 37.41 6.66 -19.95
CA ILE A 60 36.61 5.48 -20.26
C ILE A 60 37.49 4.26 -20.10
N ALA A 61 37.18 3.43 -19.12
CA ALA A 61 37.93 2.22 -18.83
C ALA A 61 37.78 1.18 -19.97
N PRO A 62 38.67 0.17 -20.04
CA PRO A 62 38.49 -0.97 -20.92
C PRO A 62 37.12 -1.64 -20.78
N GLY A 63 36.67 -2.28 -21.84
CA GLY A 63 35.36 -2.91 -21.90
C GLY A 63 35.02 -3.40 -23.28
N GLU A 64 33.76 -3.72 -23.49
CA GLU A 64 33.30 -4.39 -24.69
C GLU A 64 31.88 -3.99 -25.09
N ILE A 65 31.62 -4.08 -26.38
CA ILE A 65 30.31 -3.94 -27.00
C ILE A 65 29.93 -5.27 -27.65
N TYR A 66 28.69 -5.71 -27.45
CA TYR A 66 28.06 -6.75 -28.24
C TYR A 66 27.04 -6.07 -29.15
N SER A 67 27.14 -6.26 -30.46
CA SER A 67 26.25 -5.59 -31.41
C SER A 67 25.93 -6.49 -32.60
N LEU A 68 24.69 -6.42 -33.09
CA LEU A 68 24.28 -7.17 -34.27
C LEU A 68 24.91 -6.52 -35.50
N GLN A 69 25.82 -7.24 -36.14
CA GLN A 69 26.63 -6.76 -37.26
C GLN A 69 26.60 -7.79 -38.39
N ASN A 70 26.92 -7.35 -39.61
CA ASN A 70 27.18 -8.31 -40.68
C ASN A 70 28.31 -9.25 -40.31
N VAL A 71 28.27 -10.49 -40.82
CA VAL A 71 29.34 -11.46 -40.57
C VAL A 71 30.67 -10.91 -41.05
N ASP A 72 30.69 -10.31 -42.25
CA ASP A 72 31.83 -9.56 -42.76
C ASP A 72 31.31 -8.37 -43.59
N GLY A 73 31.51 -7.13 -43.11
CA GLY A 73 31.11 -5.93 -43.86
C GLY A 73 31.99 -5.65 -45.09
N THR A 74 33.23 -6.15 -45.06
CA THR A 74 34.21 -6.07 -46.14
C THR A 74 34.88 -7.43 -46.34
N ALA A 75 35.46 -7.67 -47.52
CA ALA A 75 36.13 -8.93 -47.80
C ALA A 75 37.22 -9.23 -46.77
N TYR A 76 37.27 -10.45 -46.25
CA TYR A 76 38.31 -10.94 -45.34
C TYR A 76 39.38 -11.67 -46.17
N SER A 77 40.34 -10.91 -46.70
CA SER A 77 41.26 -11.40 -47.75
C SER A 77 40.47 -11.92 -48.96
N SER A 78 40.73 -13.15 -49.41
CA SER A 78 40.05 -13.82 -50.52
C SER A 78 38.63 -14.29 -50.18
N ILE A 79 38.19 -14.20 -48.91
CA ILE A 79 36.80 -14.48 -48.54
C ILE A 79 35.96 -13.23 -48.78
N SER A 80 34.97 -13.32 -49.67
CA SER A 80 34.03 -12.21 -49.96
C SER A 80 33.30 -11.73 -48.69
N ALA A 81 32.92 -10.45 -48.70
CA ALA A 81 32.04 -9.89 -47.67
C ALA A 81 30.74 -10.69 -47.57
N ASP A 82 30.23 -10.84 -46.35
CA ASP A 82 29.00 -11.55 -46.03
C ASP A 82 28.07 -10.59 -45.29
N THR A 83 27.35 -9.81 -46.10
CA THR A 83 26.41 -8.77 -45.66
C THR A 83 24.96 -9.25 -45.65
N THR A 84 24.71 -10.47 -46.13
CA THR A 84 23.38 -11.09 -46.12
C THR A 84 23.04 -11.72 -44.77
N HIS A 85 24.05 -12.04 -43.96
CA HIS A 85 23.88 -12.60 -42.62
C HIS A 85 24.36 -11.62 -41.55
N SER A 86 23.76 -11.72 -40.36
CA SER A 86 24.17 -10.95 -39.20
C SER A 86 24.40 -11.84 -37.98
N ILE A 87 25.38 -11.46 -37.18
CA ILE A 87 25.79 -12.12 -35.94
C ILE A 87 26.05 -11.08 -34.86
N LEU A 88 25.88 -11.44 -33.59
CA LEU A 88 26.12 -10.56 -32.45
C LEU A 88 27.63 -10.46 -32.16
N LYS A 89 28.34 -9.62 -32.91
CA LYS A 89 29.80 -9.48 -32.79
C LYS A 89 30.19 -8.79 -31.48
N GLN A 90 31.33 -9.21 -30.94
CA GLN A 90 31.98 -8.59 -29.79
C GLN A 90 33.08 -7.65 -30.29
N GLY A 91 32.99 -6.37 -29.93
CA GLY A 91 34.07 -5.39 -30.08
C GLY A 91 34.73 -5.16 -28.74
N ILE A 92 36.05 -5.06 -28.71
CA ILE A 92 36.81 -4.93 -27.46
C ILE A 92 37.56 -3.59 -27.47
N LEU A 93 37.55 -2.92 -26.33
CA LEU A 93 38.41 -1.79 -25.99
C LEU A 93 39.36 -2.27 -24.88
N MET A 94 40.64 -2.39 -25.21
CA MET A 94 41.63 -2.93 -24.26
C MET A 94 42.29 -1.84 -23.39
N ASP A 95 42.35 -0.61 -23.89
CA ASP A 95 43.05 0.50 -23.25
C ASP A 95 42.07 1.62 -22.85
N VAL A 96 42.45 2.40 -21.84
CA VAL A 96 41.68 3.57 -21.40
C VAL A 96 41.65 4.62 -22.51
N VAL A 97 40.47 5.18 -22.79
CA VAL A 97 40.29 6.32 -23.71
C VAL A 97 39.95 7.57 -22.90
N THR A 98 40.65 8.67 -23.16
CA THR A 98 40.47 9.93 -22.42
C THR A 98 39.81 11.00 -23.29
N PHE A 99 38.84 11.72 -22.74
CA PHE A 99 38.16 12.82 -23.43
C PHE A 99 38.22 14.10 -22.62
N MET A 100 38.76 15.15 -23.23
CA MET A 100 38.76 16.51 -22.67
C MET A 100 37.52 17.26 -23.11
N MET A 101 36.92 17.99 -22.17
CA MET A 101 35.74 18.83 -22.35
C MET A 101 36.09 20.29 -22.09
N THR A 102 35.22 21.19 -22.51
CA THR A 102 35.38 22.63 -22.30
C THR A 102 34.19 23.18 -21.52
N ALA A 103 34.45 24.02 -20.54
CA ALA A 103 33.37 24.69 -19.81
C ALA A 103 32.76 25.81 -20.68
N PRO A 104 31.44 26.04 -20.61
CA PRO A 104 30.82 27.21 -21.20
C PRO A 104 31.46 28.52 -20.70
N ILE A 105 31.53 29.51 -21.57
CA ILE A 105 32.11 30.84 -21.27
C ILE A 105 31.07 31.89 -20.86
N THR A 106 29.77 31.55 -20.91
CA THR A 106 28.68 32.45 -20.54
C THR A 106 28.08 32.05 -19.20
N SER A 107 28.00 32.99 -18.26
CA SER A 107 27.43 32.76 -16.93
C SER A 107 25.99 32.24 -17.00
N GLY A 108 25.65 31.30 -16.12
CA GLY A 108 24.32 30.68 -16.06
C GLY A 108 24.07 29.59 -17.11
N MET A 109 25.06 29.25 -17.94
CA MET A 109 24.93 28.22 -18.96
C MET A 109 25.60 26.89 -18.55
N SER A 110 25.08 25.79 -19.09
CA SER A 110 25.63 24.43 -19.01
C SER A 110 25.57 23.75 -20.38
N VAL A 111 26.38 22.70 -20.56
CA VAL A 111 26.36 21.85 -21.76
C VAL A 111 26.37 20.37 -21.34
N ASN A 112 25.61 19.55 -22.06
CA ASN A 112 25.69 18.09 -21.96
C ASN A 112 26.59 17.55 -23.07
N TYR A 113 27.58 16.75 -22.69
CA TYR A 113 28.37 15.92 -23.58
C TYR A 113 27.83 14.49 -23.56
N LEU A 114 27.84 13.82 -24.72
CA LEU A 114 27.49 12.40 -24.83
C LEU A 114 28.74 11.59 -25.16
N ILE A 115 29.06 10.60 -24.34
CA ILE A 115 29.96 9.51 -24.74
C ILE A 115 29.12 8.50 -25.51
N GLN A 116 29.56 8.17 -26.71
CA GLN A 116 28.88 7.24 -27.59
C GLN A 116 29.83 6.13 -28.04
N VAL A 117 29.29 4.94 -28.23
CA VAL A 117 30.07 3.72 -28.53
C VAL A 117 29.48 2.99 -29.73
N ALA A 118 30.34 2.45 -30.59
CA ALA A 118 29.96 1.62 -31.72
C ALA A 118 30.88 0.39 -31.86
N TYR A 119 30.43 -0.60 -32.61
CA TYR A 119 31.27 -1.69 -33.10
C TYR A 119 31.89 -1.30 -34.44
N GLN A 120 33.17 -1.62 -34.65
CA GLN A 120 33.83 -1.45 -35.94
C GLN A 120 34.81 -2.60 -36.23
N ASP A 121 34.71 -3.21 -37.40
CA ASP A 121 35.79 -4.05 -37.94
C ASP A 121 36.91 -3.15 -38.46
N THR A 122 38.14 -3.35 -37.96
CA THR A 122 39.33 -2.59 -38.39
C THR A 122 40.41 -3.54 -38.87
N ASP A 123 40.84 -3.37 -40.12
CA ASP A 123 42.00 -4.06 -40.67
C ASP A 123 43.26 -3.23 -40.38
N SER A 124 44.28 -3.86 -39.81
CA SER A 124 45.50 -3.19 -39.31
C SER A 124 46.75 -4.04 -39.53
N ASN A 125 47.89 -3.54 -39.04
CA ASN A 125 49.21 -4.17 -39.18
C ASN A 125 49.58 -4.45 -40.64
N ALA A 126 49.57 -3.40 -41.47
CA ALA A 126 49.96 -3.47 -42.86
C ALA A 126 51.45 -3.84 -43.00
N VAL A 127 51.74 -4.96 -43.64
CA VAL A 127 53.10 -5.47 -43.87
C VAL A 127 53.25 -5.94 -45.32
N ALA A 128 54.43 -5.75 -45.92
CA ALA A 128 54.76 -6.35 -47.22
C ALA A 128 55.06 -7.84 -47.01
N LEU A 129 54.11 -8.69 -47.37
CA LEU A 129 54.19 -10.13 -47.13
C LEU A 129 55.04 -10.83 -48.21
N PRO A 130 55.78 -11.90 -47.86
CA PRO A 130 56.44 -12.74 -48.85
C PRO A 130 55.40 -13.59 -49.62
N TYR A 131 55.48 -13.58 -50.95
CA TYR A 131 54.62 -14.38 -51.83
C TYR A 131 55.42 -15.44 -52.58
N TYR A 132 54.79 -16.59 -52.86
CA TYR A 132 55.41 -17.64 -53.67
C TYR A 132 55.60 -17.19 -55.12
N ASN A 133 56.82 -17.34 -55.62
CA ASN A 133 57.18 -17.03 -57.00
C ASN A 133 57.25 -18.31 -57.82
N SER A 134 56.21 -18.58 -58.62
CA SER A 134 56.15 -19.77 -59.46
C SER A 134 57.18 -19.77 -60.61
N ALA A 135 57.68 -18.60 -61.02
CA ALA A 135 58.67 -18.46 -62.08
C ALA A 135 60.12 -18.65 -61.58
N ASN A 136 60.39 -18.33 -60.31
CA ASN A 136 61.66 -18.60 -59.65
C ASN A 136 61.44 -18.95 -58.16
N PRO A 137 61.29 -20.24 -57.81
CA PRO A 137 61.00 -20.67 -56.45
C PRO A 137 62.10 -20.36 -55.42
N THR A 138 63.30 -19.99 -55.86
CA THR A 138 64.40 -19.62 -54.96
C THR A 138 64.31 -18.16 -54.46
N GLN A 139 63.38 -17.37 -54.97
CA GLN A 139 63.19 -15.96 -54.61
C GLN A 139 61.72 -15.66 -54.34
N ALA A 140 61.37 -15.37 -53.09
CA ALA A 140 60.04 -14.89 -52.74
C ALA A 140 59.77 -13.50 -53.34
N TRP A 141 58.53 -13.27 -53.75
CA TRP A 141 58.04 -11.94 -54.08
C TRP A 141 57.79 -11.13 -52.82
N SER A 142 57.95 -9.81 -52.89
CA SER A 142 57.56 -8.88 -51.81
C SER A 142 56.24 -8.20 -52.17
N GLY A 143 55.17 -8.50 -51.43
CA GLY A 143 53.81 -8.07 -51.72
C GLY A 143 53.21 -8.75 -52.98
N PRO A 144 51.91 -8.52 -53.24
CA PRO A 144 51.21 -9.10 -54.39
C PRO A 144 51.90 -8.71 -55.70
N ASN A 145 52.10 -9.68 -56.59
CA ASN A 145 52.76 -9.49 -57.89
C ASN A 145 54.15 -8.84 -57.79
N ASN A 146 54.87 -9.05 -56.68
CA ASN A 146 56.18 -8.45 -56.39
C ASN A 146 56.18 -6.90 -56.39
N SER A 147 55.04 -6.27 -56.08
CA SER A 147 54.86 -4.82 -56.15
C SER A 147 55.43 -4.05 -54.96
N GLY A 148 55.79 -4.73 -53.86
CA GLY A 148 56.16 -4.11 -52.59
C GLY A 148 54.96 -3.54 -51.82
N ALA A 149 53.73 -3.69 -52.30
CA ALA A 149 52.55 -3.21 -51.61
C ALA A 149 52.31 -3.97 -50.30
N THR A 150 52.03 -3.22 -49.23
CA THR A 150 51.70 -3.77 -47.91
C THR A 150 50.24 -4.19 -47.84
N GLN A 151 49.94 -5.26 -47.11
CA GLN A 151 48.58 -5.72 -46.83
C GLN A 151 48.36 -5.87 -45.33
N ASN A 152 47.14 -5.56 -44.88
CA ASN A 152 46.75 -5.73 -43.48
C ASN A 152 46.78 -7.22 -43.11
N THR A 153 47.28 -7.52 -41.91
CA THR A 153 47.47 -8.88 -41.43
C THR A 153 46.57 -9.24 -40.25
N VAL A 154 45.85 -8.26 -39.70
CA VAL A 154 44.95 -8.43 -38.55
C VAL A 154 43.62 -7.73 -38.83
N ARG A 155 42.52 -8.45 -38.61
CA ARG A 155 41.17 -7.87 -38.51
C ARG A 155 40.73 -7.91 -37.06
N SER A 156 40.45 -6.74 -36.49
CA SER A 156 40.01 -6.59 -35.11
C SER A 156 38.56 -6.12 -35.05
N GLY A 157 37.76 -6.73 -34.18
CA GLY A 157 36.49 -6.16 -33.72
C GLY A 157 36.76 -5.13 -32.63
N VAL A 158 36.57 -3.86 -32.93
CA VAL A 158 36.91 -2.74 -32.04
C VAL A 158 35.65 -2.16 -31.42
N CYS A 159 35.69 -1.95 -30.11
CA CYS A 159 34.73 -1.09 -29.41
C CYS A 159 35.18 0.36 -29.56
N THR A 160 34.64 1.08 -30.53
CA THR A 160 35.01 2.47 -30.79
C THR A 160 34.24 3.39 -29.85
N VAL A 161 34.95 4.30 -29.17
CA VAL A 161 34.36 5.28 -28.26
C VAL A 161 34.62 6.68 -28.81
N ALA A 162 33.60 7.53 -28.80
CA ALA A 162 33.69 8.91 -29.24
C ALA A 162 32.96 9.86 -28.29
N LEU A 163 33.39 11.12 -28.24
CA LEU A 163 32.73 12.22 -27.54
C LEU A 163 31.92 13.04 -28.54
N LYS A 164 30.65 13.30 -28.22
CA LYS A 164 29.79 14.22 -28.96
C LYS A 164 29.40 15.39 -28.07
N THR A 165 29.71 16.60 -28.53
CA THR A 165 29.41 17.85 -27.83
C THR A 165 27.98 18.29 -28.07
N GLY A 166 27.25 18.62 -27.00
CA GLY A 166 25.92 19.20 -27.08
C GLY A 166 25.94 20.71 -27.33
N VAL A 167 24.76 21.31 -27.33
CA VAL A 167 24.60 22.76 -27.43
C VAL A 167 24.50 23.35 -26.02
N THR A 168 25.27 24.40 -25.77
CA THR A 168 25.19 25.19 -24.54
C THR A 168 23.80 25.80 -24.38
N ALA A 169 23.20 25.63 -23.20
CA ALA A 169 21.90 26.22 -22.87
C ALA A 169 21.88 26.67 -21.40
N THR A 170 20.82 27.36 -21.01
CA THR A 170 20.60 27.74 -19.60
C THR A 170 20.67 26.49 -18.72
N THR A 171 21.37 26.58 -17.59
CA THR A 171 21.47 25.46 -16.65
C THR A 171 20.08 24.95 -16.26
N GLY A 172 19.85 23.65 -16.47
CA GLY A 172 18.57 22.97 -16.26
C GLY A 172 17.76 22.77 -17.54
N THR A 173 18.10 23.43 -18.65
CA THR A 173 17.41 23.29 -19.95
C THR A 173 18.30 22.72 -21.05
N GLN A 174 19.52 22.30 -20.72
CA GLN A 174 20.45 21.72 -21.69
C GLN A 174 19.95 20.36 -22.17
N VAL A 175 20.07 20.12 -23.48
CA VAL A 175 19.62 18.90 -24.14
C VAL A 175 20.83 18.02 -24.45
N THR A 176 20.75 16.75 -24.10
CA THR A 176 21.75 15.76 -24.49
C THR A 176 21.71 15.55 -26.01
N PRO A 177 22.85 15.66 -26.72
CA PRO A 177 22.87 15.42 -28.16
C PRO A 177 22.50 13.95 -28.46
N ALA A 178 21.80 13.70 -29.56
CA ALA A 178 21.51 12.33 -30.00
C ALA A 178 22.79 11.62 -30.46
N ALA A 179 22.89 10.30 -30.26
CA ALA A 179 24.01 9.50 -30.79
C ALA A 179 24.02 9.53 -32.33
N ASP A 180 25.20 9.38 -32.92
CA ASP A 180 25.37 9.26 -34.38
C ASP A 180 24.81 7.92 -34.88
N THR A 181 24.50 7.85 -36.18
CA THR A 181 24.04 6.59 -36.81
C THR A 181 25.08 5.49 -36.59
N GLY A 182 24.64 4.35 -36.05
CA GLY A 182 25.51 3.21 -35.72
C GLY A 182 26.17 3.30 -34.34
N TYR A 183 26.04 4.43 -33.64
CA TYR A 183 26.48 4.60 -32.27
C TYR A 183 25.32 4.49 -31.27
N VAL A 184 25.65 4.07 -30.06
CA VAL A 184 24.74 4.09 -28.91
C VAL A 184 25.34 4.98 -27.83
N GLY A 185 24.54 5.90 -27.29
CA GLY A 185 24.95 6.75 -26.18
C GLY A 185 25.06 5.95 -24.88
N VAL A 186 26.16 6.13 -24.14
CA VAL A 186 26.44 5.37 -22.91
C VAL A 186 26.53 6.25 -21.66
N TYR A 187 27.12 7.44 -21.75
CA TYR A 187 27.21 8.39 -20.63
C TYR A 187 26.87 9.80 -21.06
N VAL A 188 26.27 10.56 -20.16
CA VAL A 188 26.07 12.00 -20.27
C VAL A 188 26.93 12.68 -19.22
N ILE A 189 27.70 13.68 -19.65
CA ILE A 189 28.51 14.51 -18.75
C ILE A 189 28.00 15.94 -18.83
N THR A 190 27.55 16.48 -17.70
CA THR A 190 27.09 17.87 -17.60
C THR A 190 28.22 18.76 -17.09
N VAL A 191 28.61 19.75 -17.89
CA VAL A 191 29.62 20.75 -17.52
C VAL A 191 28.98 22.13 -17.45
N ALA A 192 29.11 22.79 -16.30
CA ALA A 192 28.57 24.12 -16.05
C ALA A 192 29.59 25.24 -16.38
N TYR A 193 29.09 26.48 -16.50
CA TYR A 193 29.91 27.67 -16.67
C TYR A 193 31.07 27.73 -15.67
N GLY A 194 32.27 28.00 -16.18
CA GLY A 194 33.48 28.21 -15.37
C GLY A 194 33.95 26.98 -14.57
N GLN A 195 33.34 25.81 -14.78
CA GLN A 195 33.74 24.57 -14.12
C GLN A 195 35.17 24.18 -14.54
N ALA A 196 36.02 23.81 -13.57
CA ALA A 196 37.41 23.44 -13.82
C ALA A 196 37.67 21.92 -13.64
N THR A 197 36.75 21.22 -13.01
CA THR A 197 36.86 19.79 -12.69
C THR A 197 35.55 19.07 -12.98
N ILE A 198 35.64 17.83 -13.45
CA ILE A 198 34.52 16.90 -13.54
C ILE A 198 34.62 15.95 -12.36
N THR A 199 33.50 15.76 -11.65
CA THR A 199 33.36 14.80 -10.56
C THR A 199 32.34 13.72 -10.95
N THR A 200 32.19 12.68 -10.14
CA THR A 200 31.15 11.65 -10.37
C THR A 200 29.74 12.23 -10.46
N VAL A 201 29.43 13.34 -9.77
CA VAL A 201 28.10 13.98 -9.81
C VAL A 201 27.77 14.54 -11.20
N ASN A 202 28.79 14.86 -11.99
CA ASN A 202 28.62 15.38 -13.34
C ASN A 202 28.36 14.27 -14.38
N ILE A 203 28.61 13.00 -14.02
CA ILE A 203 28.54 11.84 -14.92
C ILE A 203 27.29 11.04 -14.59
N SER A 204 26.46 10.78 -15.59
CA SER A 204 25.31 9.89 -15.48
C SER A 204 25.23 8.96 -16.68
N HIS A 205 24.54 7.83 -16.54
CA HIS A 205 24.27 6.97 -17.69
C HIS A 205 23.37 7.70 -18.68
N ALA A 206 23.63 7.53 -19.97
CA ALA A 206 22.68 7.95 -20.98
C ALA A 206 21.36 7.18 -20.83
N SER A 207 20.25 7.81 -21.21
CA SER A 207 18.94 7.18 -21.17
C SER A 207 18.96 5.88 -21.98
N ASN A 208 18.49 4.79 -21.37
CA ASN A 208 18.44 3.45 -21.95
C ASN A 208 19.79 2.86 -22.36
N ALA A 209 20.92 3.33 -21.82
CA ALA A 209 22.22 2.72 -22.05
C ALA A 209 22.21 1.23 -21.62
N PRO A 210 22.44 0.27 -22.54
CA PRO A 210 22.24 -1.16 -22.30
C PRO A 210 23.46 -1.81 -21.65
N PHE A 211 23.84 -1.35 -20.45
CA PHE A 211 24.90 -1.97 -19.67
C PHE A 211 24.44 -3.29 -19.04
N LEU A 212 25.29 -4.31 -19.13
CA LEU A 212 25.18 -5.51 -18.33
C LEU A 212 25.60 -5.24 -16.88
N PRO A 213 25.15 -6.05 -15.91
CA PRO A 213 25.58 -5.93 -14.53
C PRO A 213 27.10 -6.02 -14.41
N SER A 214 27.71 -5.07 -13.70
CA SER A 214 29.18 -4.93 -13.59
C SER A 214 29.88 -6.14 -12.95
N ASN A 215 29.17 -6.88 -12.09
CA ASN A 215 29.67 -8.11 -11.46
C ASN A 215 29.36 -9.38 -12.29
N GLY A 216 28.91 -9.21 -13.53
CA GLY A 216 28.50 -10.29 -14.43
C GLY A 216 27.03 -10.67 -14.28
N LEU A 217 26.52 -11.35 -15.32
CA LEU A 217 25.11 -11.73 -15.43
C LEU A 217 24.62 -12.62 -14.28
N VAL A 218 25.42 -13.61 -13.85
CA VAL A 218 25.02 -14.53 -12.77
C VAL A 218 24.81 -13.79 -11.45
N ALA A 219 25.75 -12.92 -11.06
CA ALA A 219 25.62 -12.12 -9.86
C ALA A 219 24.47 -11.11 -9.97
N GLY A 220 24.26 -10.54 -11.16
CA GLY A 220 23.13 -9.65 -11.45
C GLY A 220 21.77 -10.34 -11.32
N ILE A 221 21.65 -11.58 -11.82
CA ILE A 221 20.43 -12.39 -11.69
C ILE A 221 20.16 -12.70 -10.22
N GLN A 222 21.16 -13.19 -9.48
CA GLN A 222 20.99 -13.59 -8.08
C GLN A 222 20.63 -12.42 -7.15
N SER A 223 21.17 -11.23 -7.43
CA SER A 223 20.86 -10.00 -6.69
C SER A 223 19.58 -9.30 -7.16
N GLY A 224 18.95 -9.78 -8.24
CA GLY A 224 17.79 -9.14 -8.85
C GLY A 224 18.10 -7.82 -9.55
N ALA A 225 19.37 -7.47 -9.79
CA ALA A 225 19.80 -6.18 -10.34
C ALA A 225 19.18 -5.86 -11.72
N LEU A 226 18.80 -6.89 -12.49
CA LEU A 226 18.16 -6.75 -13.79
C LEU A 226 16.68 -6.36 -13.71
N LEU A 227 16.02 -6.66 -12.58
CA LEU A 227 14.58 -6.52 -12.39
C LEU A 227 14.24 -5.62 -11.20
N TYR A 228 15.24 -5.03 -10.55
CA TYR A 228 15.09 -4.16 -9.39
C TYR A 228 15.54 -2.73 -9.72
N ALA A 229 14.75 -1.75 -9.31
CA ALA A 229 15.13 -0.34 -9.39
C ALA A 229 14.54 0.49 -8.23
N ALA A 230 15.12 1.66 -7.96
CA ALA A 230 14.53 2.61 -7.04
C ALA A 230 13.46 3.46 -7.76
N ASP A 231 12.36 3.75 -7.08
CA ASP A 231 11.36 4.68 -7.57
C ASP A 231 11.87 6.13 -7.53
N THR A 232 11.79 6.80 -8.68
CA THR A 232 12.14 8.22 -8.87
C THR A 232 10.92 9.12 -9.00
N GLY A 233 9.72 8.54 -9.00
CA GLY A 233 8.45 9.23 -9.17
C GLY A 233 8.00 10.04 -7.95
N THR A 234 6.70 10.29 -7.93
CA THR A 234 5.99 11.01 -6.86
C THR A 234 4.83 10.15 -6.35
N ALA A 235 4.17 10.58 -5.28
CA ALA A 235 3.05 9.83 -4.69
C ALA A 235 2.00 9.49 -5.74
N ASN A 236 1.61 8.22 -5.81
CA ASN A 236 0.67 7.65 -6.77
C ASN A 236 1.12 7.65 -8.25
N VAL A 237 2.30 8.18 -8.57
CA VAL A 237 2.88 8.18 -9.93
C VAL A 237 4.30 7.65 -9.84
N TYR A 238 4.42 6.33 -9.89
CA TYR A 238 5.68 5.62 -9.70
C TYR A 238 6.45 5.50 -11.01
N ALA A 239 7.77 5.64 -10.94
CA ALA A 239 8.63 5.49 -12.10
C ALA A 239 9.97 4.89 -11.70
N ALA A 240 10.48 3.92 -12.45
CA ALA A 240 11.76 3.29 -12.13
C ALA A 240 12.53 2.96 -13.41
N ALA A 241 13.86 3.07 -13.36
CA ALA A 241 14.74 2.78 -14.50
C ALA A 241 15.50 1.48 -14.24
N TYR A 242 15.18 0.43 -15.02
CA TYR A 242 15.87 -0.85 -14.97
C TYR A 242 17.06 -0.88 -15.92
N TYR A 243 18.04 -1.74 -15.62
CA TYR A 243 19.25 -1.92 -16.42
C TYR A 243 19.52 -3.41 -16.62
N PRO A 244 19.48 -3.92 -17.87
CA PRO A 244 19.13 -3.22 -19.11
C PRO A 244 17.71 -2.63 -19.14
N ALA A 245 17.51 -1.60 -19.96
CA ALA A 245 16.23 -0.91 -20.04
C ALA A 245 15.13 -1.76 -20.67
N ILE A 246 13.94 -1.70 -20.08
CA ILE A 246 12.73 -2.28 -20.68
C ILE A 246 12.23 -1.35 -21.77
N THR A 247 12.17 -1.83 -23.01
CA THR A 247 11.80 -1.04 -24.19
C THR A 247 10.40 -1.34 -24.70
N ALA A 248 9.79 -2.46 -24.29
CA ALA A 248 8.44 -2.86 -24.63
C ALA A 248 7.80 -3.65 -23.48
N LEU A 249 6.48 -3.57 -23.37
CA LEU A 249 5.69 -4.32 -22.39
C LEU A 249 5.02 -5.51 -23.06
N THR A 250 5.38 -6.71 -22.62
CA THR A 250 4.77 -7.99 -23.03
C THR A 250 4.23 -8.70 -21.80
N ASP A 251 3.21 -9.54 -21.98
CA ASP A 251 2.59 -10.27 -20.87
C ASP A 251 3.63 -11.09 -20.10
N GLY A 252 3.57 -11.03 -18.77
CA GLY A 252 4.50 -11.71 -17.88
C GLY A 252 5.78 -10.93 -17.55
N VAL A 253 6.01 -9.75 -18.15
CA VAL A 253 7.08 -8.85 -17.69
C VAL A 253 6.85 -8.50 -16.23
N LYS A 254 7.77 -8.92 -15.37
CA LYS A 254 7.69 -8.77 -13.91
C LYS A 254 8.89 -8.01 -13.40
N VAL A 255 8.64 -6.98 -12.61
CA VAL A 255 9.68 -6.10 -12.07
C VAL A 255 9.40 -5.71 -10.63
N VAL A 256 10.46 -5.31 -9.93
CA VAL A 256 10.42 -4.86 -8.55
C VAL A 256 10.93 -3.43 -8.47
N PHE A 257 10.16 -2.53 -7.85
CA PHE A 257 10.67 -1.22 -7.48
C PHE A 257 10.60 -1.01 -5.97
N LYS A 258 11.61 -0.31 -5.42
CA LYS A 258 11.54 0.19 -4.05
C LYS A 258 10.81 1.53 -4.05
N ALA A 259 9.58 1.55 -3.53
CA ALA A 259 8.72 2.73 -3.54
C ALA A 259 9.32 3.87 -2.72
N LYS A 260 9.36 5.07 -3.28
CA LYS A 260 9.83 6.28 -2.56
C LYS A 260 8.76 6.81 -1.61
N THR A 261 7.49 6.68 -2.00
CA THR A 261 6.33 7.23 -1.30
C THR A 261 5.20 6.23 -1.19
N SER A 262 4.46 6.26 -0.09
CA SER A 262 3.23 5.48 0.06
C SER A 262 2.13 5.97 -0.91
N ASN A 263 1.24 5.08 -1.33
CA ASN A 263 0.06 5.47 -2.11
C ASN A 263 -1.09 5.90 -1.19
N ALA A 264 -1.87 6.86 -1.66
CA ALA A 264 -3.10 7.33 -0.99
C ALA A 264 -4.38 6.98 -1.76
N GLY A 265 -4.24 6.32 -2.91
CA GLY A 265 -5.35 5.94 -3.77
C GLY A 265 -4.86 5.20 -5.02
N THR A 266 -5.56 5.41 -6.14
CA THR A 266 -5.17 4.90 -7.46
C THR A 266 -3.73 5.29 -7.77
N SER A 267 -3.00 4.40 -8.41
CA SER A 267 -1.57 4.63 -8.71
C SER A 267 -1.24 4.17 -10.11
N THR A 268 -0.18 4.74 -10.69
CA THR A 268 0.38 4.34 -11.99
C THR A 268 1.85 3.98 -11.87
N PHE A 269 2.35 3.18 -12.81
CA PHE A 269 3.76 2.82 -12.90
C PHE A 269 4.28 2.95 -14.34
N SER A 270 5.49 3.51 -14.48
CA SER A 270 6.24 3.64 -15.73
C SER A 270 7.67 3.10 -15.57
N PRO A 271 8.00 1.95 -16.18
CA PRO A 271 9.40 1.51 -16.29
C PRO A 271 10.11 2.24 -17.42
N ASN A 272 11.36 2.65 -17.19
CA ASN A 272 12.29 3.20 -18.21
C ASN A 272 11.70 4.35 -19.08
N GLY A 273 10.76 5.13 -18.54
CA GLY A 273 10.12 6.23 -19.26
C GLY A 273 9.10 5.81 -20.31
N LEU A 274 8.67 4.54 -20.33
CA LEU A 274 7.54 4.08 -21.13
C LEU A 274 6.23 4.72 -20.65
N THR A 275 5.16 4.57 -21.43
CA THR A 275 3.82 5.03 -21.02
C THR A 275 3.46 4.51 -19.63
N ALA A 276 3.00 5.42 -18.76
CA ALA A 276 2.55 5.06 -17.42
C ALA A 276 1.17 4.39 -17.50
N TYR A 277 1.03 3.24 -16.86
CA TYR A 277 -0.22 2.48 -16.79
C TYR A 277 -0.69 2.31 -15.34
N PRO A 278 -2.01 2.10 -15.11
CA PRO A 278 -2.54 1.86 -13.77
C PRO A 278 -1.87 0.66 -13.08
N ILE A 279 -1.74 0.74 -11.77
CA ILE A 279 -1.42 -0.40 -10.91
C ILE A 279 -2.74 -0.89 -10.31
N TYR A 280 -3.04 -2.16 -10.52
CA TYR A 280 -4.14 -2.87 -9.87
C TYR A 280 -3.59 -3.81 -8.82
N SER A 281 -4.38 -4.06 -7.79
CA SER A 281 -4.13 -5.09 -6.80
C SER A 281 -4.13 -6.49 -7.44
N HIS A 282 -3.67 -7.49 -6.70
CA HIS A 282 -3.76 -8.91 -7.11
C HIS A 282 -5.20 -9.35 -7.45
N ALA A 283 -6.21 -8.63 -6.94
CA ALA A 283 -7.62 -8.87 -7.22
C ALA A 283 -8.16 -8.10 -8.44
N HIS A 284 -7.27 -7.53 -9.28
CA HIS A 284 -7.60 -6.72 -10.45
C HIS A 284 -8.48 -5.50 -10.14
N GLN A 285 -8.30 -4.90 -8.96
CA GLN A 285 -8.96 -3.66 -8.57
C GLN A 285 -7.96 -2.53 -8.48
N ALA A 286 -8.41 -1.32 -8.81
CA ALA A 286 -7.69 -0.09 -8.48
C ALA A 286 -7.24 -0.07 -7.02
N LEU A 287 -6.01 0.39 -6.77
CA LEU A 287 -5.51 0.61 -5.41
C LEU A 287 -6.35 1.68 -4.68
N GLN A 288 -6.54 1.50 -3.38
CA GLN A 288 -7.39 2.31 -2.52
C GLN A 288 -6.61 3.20 -1.55
N GLY A 289 -5.31 2.94 -1.37
CA GLY A 289 -4.42 3.64 -0.44
C GLY A 289 -3.83 2.69 0.60
N GLY A 290 -2.53 2.83 0.86
CA GLY A 290 -1.81 2.03 1.85
C GLY A 290 -1.37 0.64 1.37
N GLU A 291 -1.66 0.24 0.12
CA GLU A 291 -1.11 -0.99 -0.47
C GLU A 291 0.37 -0.87 -0.80
N ILE A 292 0.84 0.32 -1.17
CA ILE A 292 2.24 0.66 -1.39
C ILE A 292 2.66 1.55 -0.22
N ILE A 293 3.73 1.17 0.47
CA ILE A 293 4.33 1.96 1.55
C ILE A 293 5.68 2.51 1.14
N ALA A 294 6.06 3.67 1.69
CA ALA A 294 7.40 4.22 1.53
C ALA A 294 8.46 3.19 1.95
N ASN A 295 9.49 3.03 1.12
CA ASN A 295 10.54 2.03 1.21
C ASN A 295 10.10 0.56 1.05
N GLY A 296 8.83 0.30 0.74
CA GLY A 296 8.34 -1.03 0.42
C GLY A 296 8.92 -1.53 -0.91
N LEU A 297 9.20 -2.83 -0.98
CA LEU A 297 9.51 -3.57 -2.20
C LEU A 297 8.20 -3.96 -2.87
N ILE A 298 7.98 -3.43 -4.07
CA ILE A 298 6.74 -3.57 -4.82
C ILE A 298 7.04 -4.38 -6.07
N GLU A 299 6.45 -5.57 -6.17
CA GLU A 299 6.52 -6.43 -7.36
C GLU A 299 5.26 -6.23 -8.19
N VAL A 300 5.44 -5.90 -9.46
CA VAL A 300 4.35 -5.73 -10.43
C VAL A 300 4.60 -6.55 -11.69
N GLU A 301 3.53 -7.04 -12.28
CA GLU A 301 3.54 -7.84 -13.51
C GLU A 301 2.64 -7.19 -14.57
N TRP A 302 3.12 -7.06 -15.80
CA TRP A 302 2.35 -6.49 -16.90
C TRP A 302 1.27 -7.46 -17.38
N ASN A 303 0.05 -6.94 -17.54
CA ASN A 303 -1.07 -7.63 -18.16
C ASN A 303 -1.71 -6.75 -19.25
N SER A 304 -1.49 -7.12 -20.49
CA SER A 304 -1.95 -6.44 -21.71
C SER A 304 -3.48 -6.44 -21.83
N THR A 305 -4.16 -7.49 -21.36
CA THR A 305 -5.63 -7.59 -21.38
C THR A 305 -6.28 -6.55 -20.48
N LEU A 306 -5.66 -6.28 -19.32
CA LEU A 306 -6.09 -5.22 -18.41
C LEU A 306 -5.52 -3.85 -18.78
N THR A 307 -4.50 -3.82 -19.64
CA THR A 307 -3.70 -2.63 -19.96
C THR A 307 -3.17 -1.97 -18.67
N ALA A 308 -2.71 -2.81 -17.74
CA ALA A 308 -2.35 -2.42 -16.38
C ALA A 308 -1.24 -3.30 -15.80
N TRP A 309 -0.58 -2.77 -14.78
CA TRP A 309 0.32 -3.50 -13.90
C TRP A 309 -0.48 -4.19 -12.79
N VAL A 310 -0.28 -5.49 -12.60
CA VAL A 310 -0.87 -6.25 -11.49
C VAL A 310 0.14 -6.36 -10.36
N LEU A 311 -0.27 -5.94 -9.15
CA LEU A 311 0.52 -6.04 -7.94
C LEU A 311 0.62 -7.51 -7.50
N CYS A 312 1.83 -8.05 -7.54
CA CYS A 312 2.14 -9.42 -7.14
C CYS A 312 2.75 -9.49 -5.73
N GLY A 313 3.41 -8.41 -5.29
CA GLY A 313 4.03 -8.31 -3.96
C GLY A 313 4.11 -6.88 -3.48
N ASN A 314 3.83 -6.66 -2.20
CA ASN A 314 3.80 -5.33 -1.60
C ASN A 314 4.27 -5.34 -0.14
N SER A 315 5.59 -5.41 0.08
CA SER A 315 6.14 -5.61 1.42
C SER A 315 5.69 -4.53 2.41
N GLY A 316 5.03 -4.92 3.49
CA GLY A 316 4.55 -4.03 4.56
C GLY A 316 3.30 -3.20 4.22
N GLY A 317 2.78 -3.31 3.00
CA GLY A 317 1.53 -2.67 2.60
C GLY A 317 0.29 -3.51 2.91
N SER A 318 -0.87 -2.86 2.82
CA SER A 318 -2.17 -3.51 2.98
C SER A 318 -2.51 -4.37 1.75
N THR A 319 -3.17 -5.50 1.94
CA THR A 319 -3.66 -6.34 0.85
C THR A 319 -5.15 -6.09 0.62
N PRO A 320 -5.58 -5.66 -0.57
CA PRO A 320 -7.01 -5.47 -0.86
C PRO A 320 -7.77 -6.79 -0.81
N VAL A 321 -8.92 -6.78 -0.15
CA VAL A 321 -9.82 -7.93 -0.01
C VAL A 321 -11.11 -7.65 -0.77
N LEU A 322 -11.37 -8.41 -1.84
CA LEU A 322 -12.66 -8.38 -2.52
C LEU A 322 -13.77 -8.84 -1.59
N ALA A 323 -15.01 -8.47 -1.90
CA ALA A 323 -16.15 -8.97 -1.14
C ALA A 323 -16.17 -10.51 -1.17
N GLY A 324 -16.08 -11.13 0.00
CA GLY A 324 -16.16 -12.58 0.13
C GLY A 324 -17.52 -13.09 -0.32
N THR A 325 -17.52 -14.02 -1.28
CA THR A 325 -18.74 -14.64 -1.86
C THR A 325 -18.82 -16.14 -1.57
N GLN A 326 -17.77 -16.71 -0.99
CA GLN A 326 -17.70 -18.13 -0.59
C GLN A 326 -17.36 -18.23 0.90
N THR A 327 -17.64 -19.39 1.48
CA THR A 327 -17.50 -19.64 2.93
C THR A 327 -16.09 -19.45 3.46
N ASN A 328 -15.06 -19.65 2.63
CA ASN A 328 -13.65 -19.50 3.01
C ASN A 328 -13.01 -18.21 2.49
N HIS A 329 -13.79 -17.26 1.96
CA HIS A 329 -13.25 -15.95 1.58
C HIS A 329 -13.12 -15.04 2.80
N ALA A 330 -12.05 -14.25 2.85
CA ALA A 330 -11.93 -13.19 3.83
C ALA A 330 -13.05 -12.14 3.65
N VAL A 331 -13.60 -11.65 4.76
CA VAL A 331 -14.64 -10.61 4.77
C VAL A 331 -13.95 -9.24 4.75
N ASN A 332 -14.31 -8.38 3.80
CA ASN A 332 -13.77 -7.02 3.77
C ASN A 332 -14.50 -6.09 4.75
N LEU A 333 -13.89 -4.93 5.06
CA LEU A 333 -14.45 -3.98 6.03
C LEU A 333 -15.86 -3.50 5.63
N GLY A 334 -16.13 -3.34 4.34
CA GLY A 334 -17.46 -2.98 3.83
C GLY A 334 -18.53 -4.03 4.17
N GLN A 335 -18.20 -5.31 3.99
CA GLN A 335 -19.08 -6.42 4.36
C GLN A 335 -19.26 -6.53 5.88
N LEU A 336 -18.19 -6.37 6.66
CA LEU A 336 -18.25 -6.40 8.12
C LEU A 336 -19.15 -5.28 8.67
N ASN A 337 -19.03 -4.07 8.13
CA ASN A 337 -19.86 -2.93 8.51
C ASN A 337 -21.32 -3.07 8.04
N ALA A 338 -21.57 -3.92 7.04
CA ALA A 338 -22.91 -4.26 6.59
C ALA A 338 -23.58 -5.38 7.40
N ILE A 339 -22.88 -6.02 8.35
CA ILE A 339 -23.45 -7.08 9.19
C ILE A 339 -24.53 -6.50 10.11
N SER A 340 -25.73 -7.07 9.98
CA SER A 340 -26.93 -6.66 10.71
C SER A 340 -27.05 -7.33 12.08
N GLY A 341 -27.42 -6.56 13.10
CA GLY A 341 -27.79 -7.05 14.44
C GLY A 341 -26.65 -7.44 15.37
N ARG A 342 -25.43 -6.96 15.08
CA ARG A 342 -24.28 -7.13 15.96
C ARG A 342 -24.42 -6.24 17.19
N TYR A 343 -24.24 -6.81 18.38
CA TYR A 343 -24.07 -6.06 19.63
C TYR A 343 -22.76 -5.26 19.60
N ILE A 344 -22.82 -4.00 20.06
CA ILE A 344 -21.69 -3.07 20.06
C ILE A 344 -21.22 -2.81 21.47
N THR A 345 -22.09 -2.28 22.33
CA THR A 345 -21.75 -1.91 23.71
C THR A 345 -23.00 -1.70 24.57
N THR A 346 -22.81 -1.53 25.88
CA THR A 346 -23.85 -1.14 26.84
C THR A 346 -23.44 0.17 27.53
N GLN A 347 -24.38 1.10 27.63
CA GLN A 347 -24.25 2.33 28.42
C GLN A 347 -25.26 2.30 29.56
N GLN A 348 -24.83 2.65 30.77
CA GLN A 348 -25.64 2.61 32.00
C GLN A 348 -25.70 4.01 32.62
N PHE A 349 -26.86 4.39 33.14
CA PHE A 349 -27.12 5.68 33.76
C PHE A 349 -27.76 5.48 35.13
N LEU A 350 -26.98 5.70 36.18
CA LEU A 350 -27.43 5.70 37.58
C LEU A 350 -27.91 7.10 38.02
N THR A 351 -27.47 8.13 37.31
CA THR A 351 -27.90 9.52 37.47
C THR A 351 -28.16 10.14 36.09
N THR A 352 -28.83 11.29 36.05
CA THR A 352 -29.07 12.04 34.81
C THR A 352 -27.77 12.30 34.06
N GLY A 353 -27.80 12.09 32.74
CA GLY A 353 -26.62 12.18 31.88
C GLY A 353 -26.98 12.31 30.40
N THR A 354 -25.95 12.22 29.55
CA THR A 354 -26.11 12.27 28.09
C THR A 354 -25.61 10.97 27.49
N TYR A 355 -26.47 10.29 26.74
CA TYR A 355 -26.09 9.20 25.87
C TYR A 355 -25.39 9.74 24.63
N THR A 356 -24.23 9.17 24.27
CA THR A 356 -23.52 9.45 23.01
C THR A 356 -23.38 8.16 22.22
N ARG A 357 -23.88 8.17 20.98
CA ARG A 357 -23.92 6.99 20.12
C ARG A 357 -22.52 6.53 19.71
N SER A 358 -22.22 5.24 19.87
CA SER A 358 -20.97 4.67 19.33
C SER A 358 -21.00 4.57 17.80
N THR A 359 -19.82 4.62 17.19
CA THR A 359 -19.64 4.44 15.74
C THR A 359 -20.28 3.13 15.28
N GLY A 360 -21.17 3.21 14.28
CA GLY A 360 -21.83 2.04 13.69
C GLY A 360 -23.10 1.55 14.40
N ALA A 361 -23.45 2.08 15.58
CA ALA A 361 -24.74 1.78 16.20
C ALA A 361 -25.88 2.37 15.37
N ASN A 362 -27.01 1.68 15.21
CA ASN A 362 -28.20 2.22 14.52
C ASN A 362 -29.49 1.91 15.28
N LYS A 363 -29.41 0.93 16.19
CA LYS A 363 -30.51 0.44 17.01
C LYS A 363 -30.04 0.37 18.45
N VAL A 364 -30.96 0.61 19.37
CA VAL A 364 -30.72 0.41 20.81
C VAL A 364 -31.83 -0.40 21.44
N HIS A 365 -31.47 -1.21 22.42
CA HIS A 365 -32.38 -1.85 23.35
C HIS A 365 -32.29 -1.10 24.67
N ILE A 366 -33.39 -0.48 25.09
CA ILE A 366 -33.43 0.38 26.28
C ILE A 366 -34.29 -0.28 27.34
N ARG A 367 -33.79 -0.29 28.58
CA ARG A 367 -34.57 -0.59 29.79
C ARG A 367 -34.48 0.61 30.73
N LEU A 368 -35.63 1.16 31.10
CA LEU A 368 -35.76 2.41 31.85
C LEU A 368 -36.71 2.22 33.04
N TRP A 369 -36.24 2.57 34.23
CA TRP A 369 -37.00 2.54 35.49
C TRP A 369 -37.20 3.96 36.02
N GLY A 370 -38.42 4.30 36.41
CA GLY A 370 -38.71 5.46 37.27
C GLY A 370 -38.24 5.20 38.70
N ALA A 371 -38.04 6.23 39.51
CA ALA A 371 -37.65 6.06 40.91
C ALA A 371 -38.83 5.62 41.78
N GLY A 372 -38.56 5.02 42.95
CA GLY A 372 -39.59 4.68 43.93
C GLY A 372 -39.95 5.85 44.86
N ALA A 373 -41.15 5.81 45.43
CA ALA A 373 -41.56 6.72 46.51
C ALA A 373 -41.05 6.25 47.88
N SER A 374 -40.98 7.17 48.84
CA SER A 374 -40.75 6.79 50.25
C SER A 374 -42.05 6.25 50.86
N GLY A 375 -41.93 5.44 51.90
CA GLY A 375 -43.07 5.15 52.77
C GLY A 375 -43.54 6.38 53.54
N THR A 376 -44.79 6.34 53.99
CA THR A 376 -45.41 7.39 54.82
C THR A 376 -44.95 7.25 56.28
N GLY A 377 -44.91 8.37 57.01
CA GLY A 377 -44.58 8.40 58.44
C GLY A 377 -45.76 7.99 59.33
N SER A 378 -45.46 7.62 60.58
CA SER A 378 -46.46 7.41 61.63
C SER A 378 -46.09 8.18 62.91
N SER A 379 -46.99 9.03 63.41
CA SER A 379 -46.85 9.79 64.66
C SER A 379 -47.52 9.14 65.87
N VAL A 380 -48.26 8.04 65.67
CA VAL A 380 -49.00 7.34 66.73
C VAL A 380 -48.29 6.03 67.07
N ALA A 381 -47.87 5.88 68.33
CA ALA A 381 -47.19 4.69 68.83
C ALA A 381 -47.97 3.40 68.50
N GLY A 382 -47.28 2.41 67.94
CA GLY A 382 -47.88 1.13 67.57
C GLY A 382 -48.79 1.16 66.33
N THR A 383 -48.76 2.24 65.53
CA THR A 383 -49.53 2.35 64.29
C THR A 383 -48.61 2.28 63.06
N GLY A 384 -48.93 1.39 62.11
CA GLY A 384 -48.26 1.30 60.82
C GLY A 384 -48.78 2.32 59.80
N ALA A 385 -47.90 2.82 58.94
CA ALA A 385 -48.23 3.75 57.86
C ALA A 385 -48.14 3.09 56.48
N SER A 386 -48.76 3.69 55.47
CA SER A 386 -48.70 3.20 54.09
C SER A 386 -47.28 3.25 53.52
N SER A 387 -47.00 2.35 52.58
CA SER A 387 -45.74 2.31 51.85
C SER A 387 -45.67 3.32 50.70
N GLY A 388 -44.51 3.44 50.05
CA GLY A 388 -44.36 4.13 48.78
C GLY A 388 -44.63 3.19 47.60
N ALA A 389 -45.21 3.70 46.51
CA ALA A 389 -45.33 2.96 45.26
C ALA A 389 -43.97 2.87 44.53
N ALA A 390 -43.85 1.90 43.61
CA ALA A 390 -42.71 1.79 42.71
C ALA A 390 -42.83 2.72 41.50
N GLY A 391 -41.69 3.08 40.90
CA GLY A 391 -41.62 3.69 39.59
C GLY A 391 -41.97 2.71 38.47
N GLY A 392 -42.44 3.27 37.36
CA GLY A 392 -42.78 2.50 36.16
C GLY A 392 -41.55 1.92 35.44
N PHE A 393 -41.78 0.95 34.56
CA PHE A 393 -40.74 0.30 33.76
C PHE A 393 -41.08 0.30 32.26
N ILE A 394 -40.06 0.56 31.44
CA ILE A 394 -40.12 0.53 29.98
C ILE A 394 -38.98 -0.31 29.43
N GLU A 395 -39.28 -1.22 28.51
CA GLU A 395 -38.29 -1.95 27.71
C GLU A 395 -38.65 -1.89 26.23
N GLY A 396 -37.70 -1.62 25.35
CA GLY A 396 -37.99 -1.51 23.92
C GLY A 396 -36.79 -1.41 23.00
N TRP A 397 -37.05 -1.67 21.71
CA TRP A 397 -36.08 -1.48 20.62
C TRP A 397 -36.37 -0.17 19.89
N PHE A 398 -35.35 0.69 19.76
CA PHE A 398 -35.50 2.01 19.16
C PHE A 398 -34.49 2.22 18.02
N ASP A 399 -34.93 2.91 16.96
CA ASP A 399 -34.04 3.40 15.92
C ASP A 399 -33.35 4.69 16.38
N ILE A 400 -32.03 4.71 16.33
CA ILE A 400 -31.23 5.88 16.66
C ILE A 400 -30.39 6.34 15.48
N SER A 401 -30.70 5.87 14.26
CA SER A 401 -29.92 6.20 13.06
C SER A 401 -29.81 7.70 12.81
N ALA A 402 -30.83 8.47 13.18
CA ALA A 402 -30.88 9.92 13.05
C ALA A 402 -30.39 10.69 14.29
N LEU A 403 -30.01 10.00 15.37
CA LEU A 403 -29.60 10.61 16.64
C LEU A 403 -28.10 10.40 16.86
N SER A 404 -27.40 11.45 17.27
CA SER A 404 -25.99 11.40 17.70
C SER A 404 -25.88 11.34 19.23
N THR A 405 -26.71 12.11 19.92
CA THR A 405 -26.81 12.17 21.38
C THR A 405 -28.25 12.19 21.85
N MET A 406 -28.51 11.72 23.07
CA MET A 406 -29.82 11.81 23.74
C MET A 406 -29.64 12.20 25.20
N ALA A 407 -30.49 13.09 25.71
CA ALA A 407 -30.54 13.38 27.14
C ALA A 407 -31.27 12.25 27.87
N ILE A 408 -30.65 11.73 28.92
CA ILE A 408 -31.20 10.67 29.78
C ILE A 408 -31.45 11.28 31.15
N VAL A 409 -32.72 11.47 31.52
CA VAL A 409 -33.09 11.91 32.87
C VAL A 409 -33.37 10.67 33.70
N ILE A 410 -32.67 10.54 34.82
CA ILE A 410 -32.92 9.49 35.80
C ILE A 410 -33.66 10.11 36.98
N GLY A 411 -34.83 9.55 37.28
CA GLY A 411 -35.59 9.91 38.46
C GLY A 411 -34.77 9.62 39.71
N ALA A 412 -34.70 10.59 40.61
CA ALA A 412 -34.11 10.39 41.93
C ALA A 412 -35.11 9.68 42.84
N GLY A 413 -34.61 8.69 43.58
CA GLY A 413 -35.24 8.17 44.77
C GLY A 413 -35.33 9.28 45.82
N VAL A 414 -36.10 9.01 46.86
CA VAL A 414 -36.44 10.01 47.87
C VAL A 414 -36.21 9.47 49.25
N THR A 415 -35.81 10.35 50.16
CA THR A 415 -35.41 9.96 51.52
C THR A 415 -36.59 9.42 52.32
N ALA A 416 -36.27 8.56 53.29
CA ALA A 416 -37.22 8.09 54.28
C ALA A 416 -37.87 9.24 55.05
N ILE A 417 -39.11 9.03 55.48
CA ILE A 417 -39.78 9.91 56.42
C ILE A 417 -39.28 9.59 57.83
N PRO A 418 -38.81 10.58 58.62
CA PRO A 418 -38.29 10.35 59.96
C PRO A 418 -39.30 9.70 60.91
N ALA A 419 -38.76 9.05 61.93
CA ALA A 419 -39.49 8.57 63.09
C ALA A 419 -40.45 9.62 63.68
N ASN A 420 -41.60 9.17 64.19
CA ASN A 420 -42.60 10.02 64.87
C ASN A 420 -43.17 11.17 64.03
N SER A 421 -43.17 11.03 62.71
CA SER A 421 -43.71 12.04 61.78
C SER A 421 -45.06 11.61 61.22
N SER A 422 -46.01 12.54 61.07
CA SER A 422 -47.25 12.31 60.32
C SER A 422 -47.15 12.72 58.86
N ALA A 423 -45.93 12.94 58.35
CA ALA A 423 -45.71 13.38 56.97
C ALA A 423 -46.09 12.28 55.98
N THR A 424 -46.77 12.66 54.91
CA THR A 424 -47.02 11.82 53.75
C THR A 424 -45.69 11.40 53.11
N GLY A 425 -45.66 10.22 52.48
CA GLY A 425 -44.52 9.82 51.66
C GLY A 425 -44.18 10.87 50.59
N ILE A 426 -42.95 10.79 50.08
CA ILE A 426 -42.47 11.64 48.99
C ILE A 426 -42.55 10.81 47.70
N SER A 427 -43.05 11.38 46.61
CA SER A 427 -43.09 10.71 45.31
C SER A 427 -41.68 10.62 44.72
N GLY A 428 -41.37 9.50 44.06
CA GLY A 428 -40.10 9.34 43.34
C GLY A 428 -40.03 10.24 42.10
N GLY A 429 -38.81 10.56 41.67
CA GLY A 429 -38.56 11.26 40.41
C GLY A 429 -38.92 10.43 39.17
N THR A 430 -39.35 11.11 38.11
CA THR A 430 -39.61 10.52 36.80
C THR A 430 -38.32 10.37 35.99
N SER A 431 -38.13 9.20 35.37
CA SER A 431 -37.06 8.96 34.40
C SER A 431 -37.57 9.18 32.98
N THR A 432 -36.84 9.91 32.14
CA THR A 432 -37.26 10.22 30.76
C THR A 432 -36.14 10.14 29.73
N ILE A 433 -36.54 9.81 28.50
CA ILE A 433 -35.75 9.99 27.29
C ILE A 433 -36.64 10.69 26.26
N ALA A 434 -36.65 12.03 26.31
CA ALA A 434 -37.61 12.84 25.57
C ALA A 434 -37.50 12.66 24.04
N SER A 435 -36.30 12.48 23.50
CA SER A 435 -36.07 12.25 22.07
C SER A 435 -36.69 10.96 21.55
N LEU A 436 -36.98 10.01 22.43
CA LEU A 436 -37.66 8.75 22.12
C LEU A 436 -39.07 8.69 22.74
N GLY A 437 -39.53 9.79 23.35
CA GLY A 437 -40.84 9.87 24.00
C GLY A 437 -41.04 8.91 25.16
N LEU A 438 -39.96 8.49 25.85
CA LEU A 438 -40.05 7.52 26.94
C LEU A 438 -40.21 8.23 28.27
N THR A 439 -41.25 7.88 29.02
CA THR A 439 -41.53 8.44 30.35
C THR A 439 -41.89 7.32 31.32
N ALA A 440 -40.97 7.00 32.22
CA ALA A 440 -41.18 6.11 33.34
C ALA A 440 -41.42 6.94 34.60
N ASN A 441 -42.69 7.15 34.97
CA ASN A 441 -43.03 7.99 36.12
C ASN A 441 -42.50 7.39 37.42
N GLY A 442 -42.04 8.25 38.32
CA GLY A 442 -41.65 7.84 39.66
C GLY A 442 -42.85 7.41 40.50
N GLY A 443 -42.58 6.63 41.54
CA GLY A 443 -43.54 6.12 42.51
C GLY A 443 -44.41 7.23 43.08
N SER A 444 -45.72 6.97 43.18
CA SER A 444 -46.66 7.81 43.92
C SER A 444 -46.47 7.66 45.44
N SER A 445 -46.55 8.78 46.17
CA SER A 445 -46.60 8.80 47.64
C SER A 445 -47.91 8.29 48.25
N LEU A 446 -48.96 8.13 47.43
CA LEU A 446 -50.30 7.67 47.80
C LEU A 446 -50.63 6.36 47.06
N ALA A 447 -51.66 5.64 47.51
CA ALA A 447 -52.07 4.36 46.94
C ALA A 447 -52.44 4.47 45.45
N GLY A 448 -51.46 4.23 44.58
CA GLY A 448 -51.58 4.25 43.13
C GLY A 448 -50.27 3.80 42.49
N GLY A 449 -50.37 3.02 41.42
CA GLY A 449 -49.20 2.68 40.60
C GLY A 449 -48.74 3.86 39.76
N SER A 450 -47.51 3.81 39.24
CA SER A 450 -46.96 4.89 38.41
C SER A 450 -47.12 4.60 36.93
N ALA A 451 -47.79 5.51 36.21
CA ALA A 451 -48.05 5.37 34.79
C ALA A 451 -46.76 5.37 33.96
N VAL A 452 -46.79 4.71 32.81
CA VAL A 452 -45.70 4.71 31.83
C VAL A 452 -46.24 5.14 30.47
N SER A 453 -45.43 5.84 29.68
CA SER A 453 -45.77 6.19 28.30
C SER A 453 -44.56 6.06 27.37
N SER A 454 -44.85 5.71 26.11
CA SER A 454 -43.89 5.64 25.01
C SER A 454 -44.54 6.16 23.73
N LEU A 455 -43.81 6.96 22.94
CA LEU A 455 -44.25 7.39 21.61
C LEU A 455 -44.07 6.31 20.53
N TYR A 456 -43.32 5.25 20.83
CA TYR A 456 -43.04 4.14 19.91
C TYR A 456 -43.50 2.81 20.52
N SER A 457 -43.51 1.74 19.74
CA SER A 457 -43.82 0.39 20.24
C SER A 457 -42.72 -0.08 21.20
N ALA A 458 -42.99 0.00 22.50
CA ALA A 458 -42.20 -0.66 23.53
C ALA A 458 -42.54 -2.16 23.57
N ILE A 459 -41.57 -2.99 23.95
CA ILE A 459 -41.78 -4.43 24.20
C ILE A 459 -42.57 -4.60 25.50
N ILE A 460 -42.19 -3.85 26.53
CA ILE A 460 -42.81 -3.91 27.86
C ILE A 460 -43.08 -2.49 28.36
N LEU A 461 -44.30 -2.29 28.84
CA LEU A 461 -44.76 -1.09 29.53
C LEU A 461 -45.47 -1.54 30.79
N LEU A 462 -44.79 -1.45 31.93
CA LEU A 462 -45.34 -1.85 33.22
C LEU A 462 -45.50 -0.63 34.11
N GLN A 463 -46.71 -0.48 34.65
CA GLN A 463 -46.92 0.45 35.74
C GLN A 463 -46.19 -0.06 36.99
N GLY A 464 -45.60 0.86 37.75
CA GLY A 464 -45.02 0.50 39.04
C GLY A 464 -46.09 -0.02 39.98
N GLN A 465 -45.77 -1.02 40.81
CA GLN A 465 -46.73 -1.53 41.79
C GLN A 465 -47.12 -0.41 42.76
N GLY A 466 -48.44 -0.27 43.01
CA GLY A 466 -48.95 0.68 43.99
C GLY A 466 -48.54 0.31 45.42
N SER A 467 -48.70 1.27 46.34
CA SER A 467 -48.47 1.04 47.77
C SER A 467 -49.35 -0.11 48.30
N GLN A 468 -48.76 -1.01 49.08
CA GLN A 468 -49.49 -2.06 49.80
C GLN A 468 -49.76 -1.53 51.23
N GLY A 469 -51.03 -1.50 51.65
CA GLY A 469 -51.48 -0.82 52.88
C GLY A 469 -50.81 -1.30 54.18
N ALA A 470 -51.00 -0.55 55.27
CA ALA A 470 -50.49 -0.92 56.60
C ALA A 470 -51.42 -1.91 57.32
N GLN A 471 -50.87 -2.77 58.18
CA GLN A 471 -51.68 -3.48 59.17
C GLN A 471 -51.92 -2.55 60.36
N THR A 472 -53.19 -2.32 60.72
CA THR A 472 -53.64 -1.34 61.72
C THR A 472 -53.14 -1.59 63.15
N THR A 473 -52.26 -2.57 63.39
CA THR A 473 -51.89 -3.06 64.72
C THR A 473 -50.38 -3.20 65.00
N SER A 474 -49.48 -2.60 64.18
CA SER A 474 -48.06 -2.26 64.51
C SER A 474 -47.07 -2.33 63.34
N LEU A 475 -47.52 -2.71 62.14
CA LEU A 475 -46.63 -2.95 60.99
C LEU A 475 -46.95 -2.03 59.81
N GLY A 476 -45.95 -1.31 59.32
CA GLY A 476 -46.04 -0.50 58.11
C GLY A 476 -46.38 -1.31 56.86
N GLY A 477 -46.74 -0.62 55.78
CA GLY A 477 -47.00 -1.22 54.49
C GLY A 477 -45.75 -1.74 53.79
N ASN A 478 -45.89 -2.75 52.93
CA ASN A 478 -44.83 -3.23 52.05
C ASN A 478 -44.71 -2.33 50.81
N GLY A 479 -43.50 -1.87 50.52
CA GLY A 479 -43.16 -1.09 49.34
C GLY A 479 -43.70 -1.70 48.04
N GLY A 480 -44.05 -0.84 47.08
CA GLY A 480 -44.28 -1.27 45.71
C GLY A 480 -42.98 -1.81 45.11
N SER A 481 -43.07 -2.90 44.36
CA SER A 481 -41.95 -3.46 43.58
C SER A 481 -41.97 -2.91 42.14
N SER A 482 -40.82 -2.47 41.65
CA SER A 482 -40.65 -2.19 40.21
C SER A 482 -40.28 -3.48 39.46
N PHE A 483 -40.28 -3.46 38.13
CA PHE A 483 -39.99 -4.65 37.34
C PHE A 483 -38.64 -5.27 37.70
N SER A 484 -38.64 -6.57 38.00
CA SER A 484 -37.47 -7.37 38.40
C SER A 484 -36.77 -6.89 39.67
N THR A 485 -37.50 -6.22 40.57
CA THR A 485 -37.01 -5.74 41.88
C THR A 485 -38.01 -6.06 42.98
N TYR A 486 -37.72 -5.67 44.22
CA TYR A 486 -38.58 -5.90 45.38
C TYR A 486 -38.81 -4.61 46.17
N GLY A 487 -40.04 -4.43 46.66
CA GLY A 487 -40.41 -3.35 47.56
C GLY A 487 -39.76 -3.46 48.94
N GLY A 488 -39.63 -2.32 49.62
CA GLY A 488 -39.13 -2.28 50.99
C GLY A 488 -40.06 -3.04 51.94
N LEU A 489 -39.50 -3.97 52.72
CA LEU A 489 -40.27 -4.76 53.69
C LEU A 489 -40.49 -3.97 54.99
N PRO A 490 -41.68 -4.05 55.61
CA PRO A 490 -41.94 -3.40 56.88
C PRO A 490 -41.35 -4.21 58.04
N HIS A 491 -40.98 -3.53 59.12
CA HIS A 491 -40.46 -4.13 60.35
C HIS A 491 -41.26 -3.66 61.55
N SER A 492 -41.52 -4.56 62.51
CA SER A 492 -42.22 -4.24 63.76
C SER A 492 -41.29 -3.60 64.81
N ASN A 493 -39.99 -3.92 64.75
CA ASN A 493 -38.96 -3.43 65.67
C ASN A 493 -37.77 -2.82 64.92
N GLY A 494 -38.04 -1.93 63.97
CA GLY A 494 -37.01 -1.24 63.20
C GLY A 494 -37.61 -0.32 62.14
N SER A 495 -36.78 0.53 61.53
CA SER A 495 -37.19 1.37 60.41
C SER A 495 -37.64 0.51 59.22
N GLY A 496 -38.59 1.03 58.45
CA GLY A 496 -39.03 0.40 57.22
C GLY A 496 -37.87 0.14 56.26
N GLY A 497 -37.88 -1.01 55.58
CA GLY A 497 -36.88 -1.32 54.57
C GLY A 497 -36.91 -0.32 53.41
N GLN A 498 -35.74 0.02 52.89
CA GLN A 498 -35.61 0.81 51.67
C GLN A 498 -36.16 0.02 50.47
N GLY A 499 -36.62 0.70 49.43
CA GLY A 499 -36.96 0.05 48.17
C GLY A 499 -35.74 -0.64 47.55
N GLY A 500 -35.93 -1.82 46.95
CA GLY A 500 -34.91 -2.48 46.14
C GLY A 500 -34.59 -1.69 44.86
N PHE A 501 -33.31 -1.50 44.59
CA PHE A 501 -32.87 -0.82 43.37
C PHE A 501 -33.02 -1.73 42.12
N PRO A 502 -33.43 -1.18 40.96
CA PRO A 502 -33.93 0.18 40.75
C PRO A 502 -35.44 0.38 40.99
N GLY A 503 -35.81 1.60 41.40
CA GLY A 503 -37.16 2.12 41.26
C GLY A 503 -38.24 1.59 42.23
N SER A 504 -37.93 0.69 43.15
CA SER A 504 -38.93 0.22 44.12
C SER A 504 -39.21 1.22 45.23
N GLY A 505 -40.43 1.18 45.76
CA GLY A 505 -40.87 2.04 46.85
C GLY A 505 -40.39 1.55 48.23
N GLY A 506 -40.22 2.47 49.16
CA GLY A 506 -39.87 2.17 50.55
C GLY A 506 -41.05 1.67 51.38
N ALA A 507 -40.76 0.90 52.43
CA ALA A 507 -41.77 0.43 53.37
C ALA A 507 -42.39 1.58 54.18
N GLY A 508 -43.63 1.42 54.63
CA GLY A 508 -44.25 2.37 55.55
C GLY A 508 -43.60 2.35 56.95
N ALA A 509 -43.72 3.45 57.70
CA ALA A 509 -43.23 3.53 59.07
C ALA A 509 -44.03 2.64 60.04
N SER A 510 -43.36 2.13 61.06
CA SER A 510 -43.96 1.51 62.25
C SER A 510 -43.51 2.32 63.46
N ASN A 511 -44.36 3.17 64.05
CA ASN A 511 -43.92 4.09 65.12
C ASN A 511 -43.36 3.30 66.34
N PRO A 512 -42.19 3.67 66.89
CA PRO A 512 -41.49 4.96 66.71
C PRO A 512 -40.42 4.98 65.61
N TYR A 513 -40.40 4.03 64.69
CA TYR A 513 -39.37 3.93 63.66
C TYR A 513 -39.72 4.70 62.38
N ALA A 514 -38.68 5.04 61.60
CA ALA A 514 -38.81 5.75 60.33
C ALA A 514 -39.41 4.87 59.22
N SER A 515 -39.88 5.48 58.14
CA SER A 515 -40.24 4.75 56.92
C SER A 515 -39.00 4.36 56.10
N GLY A 516 -39.20 3.65 55.00
CA GLY A 516 -38.18 3.40 54.00
C GLY A 516 -38.11 4.49 52.93
N ALA A 517 -36.91 4.75 52.43
CA ALA A 517 -36.61 5.55 51.25
C ALA A 517 -37.00 4.79 49.96
N GLY A 518 -37.37 5.55 48.94
CA GLY A 518 -37.57 5.01 47.59
C GLY A 518 -36.23 4.87 46.86
N ALA A 519 -36.07 3.81 46.07
CA ALA A 519 -34.85 3.60 45.29
C ALA A 519 -34.78 4.53 44.07
N ASP A 520 -33.55 4.88 43.65
CA ASP A 520 -33.30 5.63 42.43
C ASP A 520 -33.82 4.89 41.19
N GLY A 521 -34.17 5.67 40.16
CA GLY A 521 -34.40 5.15 38.83
C GLY A 521 -33.09 4.65 38.19
N TYR A 522 -33.21 4.08 36.99
CA TYR A 522 -32.06 3.54 36.27
C TYR A 522 -32.34 3.46 34.78
N CYS A 523 -31.31 3.59 33.96
CA CYS A 523 -31.40 3.31 32.53
C CYS A 523 -30.22 2.48 32.08
N VAL A 524 -30.48 1.44 31.29
CA VAL A 524 -29.47 0.71 30.53
C VAL A 524 -29.84 0.72 29.06
N ILE A 525 -28.85 1.02 28.22
CA ILE A 525 -28.96 1.14 26.77
C ILE A 525 -27.93 0.21 26.14
N GLU A 526 -28.38 -0.80 25.43
CA GLU A 526 -27.53 -1.70 24.65
C GLU A 526 -27.57 -1.30 23.18
N GLU A 527 -26.41 -1.12 22.55
CA GLU A 527 -26.28 -0.67 21.16
C GLU A 527 -26.08 -1.83 20.20
N TYR A 528 -26.73 -1.75 19.03
CA TYR A 528 -26.65 -2.75 17.98
C TYR A 528 -26.55 -2.12 16.58
N THR A 529 -25.94 -2.85 15.64
CA THR A 529 -26.03 -2.53 14.21
C THR A 529 -27.42 -2.85 13.66
N ARG A 530 -27.82 -2.21 12.56
CA ARG A 530 -29.16 -2.35 11.93
C ARG A 530 -29.59 -3.80 11.74
N TRP A 531 -30.69 -4.26 12.34
CA TRP A 531 -31.28 -5.60 12.09
C TRP A 531 -31.98 -5.67 10.71
N ARG A 532 -31.73 -6.73 9.94
CA ARG A 532 -32.43 -7.01 8.66
C ARG A 532 -33.79 -7.72 8.85
N PHE A 533 -34.13 -8.16 10.06
CA PHE A 533 -35.26 -9.08 10.28
C PHE A 533 -36.64 -8.45 10.49
N MET A 534 -36.78 -7.13 10.65
CA MET A 534 -38.09 -6.48 10.85
C MET A 534 -38.84 -6.15 9.53
N ARG A 535 -38.71 -6.97 8.49
CA ARG A 535 -39.62 -6.89 7.33
C ARG A 535 -40.92 -7.70 7.52
N TRP A 536 -40.98 -8.55 8.56
CA TRP A 536 -42.13 -9.43 8.80
C TRP A 536 -43.20 -8.88 9.76
N LEU A 537 -42.91 -7.84 10.56
CA LEU A 537 -43.91 -7.31 11.51
C LEU A 537 -44.77 -6.15 10.96
N LYS A 538 -44.53 -5.71 9.71
CA LYS A 538 -45.37 -4.70 9.02
C LYS A 538 -46.45 -5.32 8.12
N ALA A 539 -46.56 -6.64 8.08
CA ALA A 539 -47.49 -7.36 7.20
C ALA A 539 -48.72 -7.93 7.93
N GLU A 540 -48.83 -7.77 9.26
CA GLU A 540 -49.97 -8.28 10.06
C GLU A 540 -50.53 -7.25 11.06
N LEU A 541 -50.52 -5.97 10.68
CA LEU A 541 -51.45 -4.93 11.15
C LEU A 541 -51.96 -4.19 9.91
#